data_AF-A0A974E256-F1
#
_entry.id   AF-A0A974E256-F1
#
_cell.length_a   1.000
_cell.length_b   1.000
_cell.length_c   1.000
_cell.angle_alpha   90.00
_cell.angle_beta   90.00
_cell.angle_gamma   90.00
#
_symmetry.space_group_name_H-M   'P 1'
#
loop_
_entity.id
_entity.type
_entity.pdbx_description
1 polymer ?
#
loop_
_entity_poly.entity_id
_entity_poly.type
_entity_poly.pdbx_seq_one_letter_code
_entity_poly.pdbx_strand_id
1 'polypeptide(L)'
;METSQWQKAILLYLARKYKTPDHWYPSDLQKRARVDEYLAWQHTNTRPNSAKVFWTKCVSPTLLGKEAPREKLDAVLADFNTTMKNLEEKFLGNKPFIAGDEISVADLVAIVEIMQVIAGGVNVFEERPKLGAWKQQVVEAVGEDLFQEAHEWILSFSKQKFEPLPAELLQRLKSSPLYKD
;
A
#
# COMPACT_ATOMS: atom_id res chain seq x y z
N MET A 1 -13.05 4.56 -7.96
CA MET A 1 -12.27 5.80 -7.86
C MET A 1 -12.74 6.69 -6.71
N GLU A 2 -14.03 6.66 -6.31
CA GLU A 2 -14.54 7.47 -5.20
C GLU A 2 -14.17 6.99 -3.79
N THR A 3 -13.81 5.72 -3.58
CA THR A 3 -13.57 5.19 -2.22
C THR A 3 -12.22 5.58 -1.62
N SER A 4 -11.23 6.02 -2.40
CA SER A 4 -9.89 6.31 -1.89
C SER A 4 -9.78 7.67 -1.18
N GLN A 5 -10.61 8.65 -1.56
CA GLN A 5 -10.54 10.01 -0.98
C GLN A 5 -10.99 10.05 0.48
N TRP A 6 -11.89 9.15 0.88
CA TRP A 6 -12.42 9.08 2.25
C TRP A 6 -11.36 8.66 3.27
N GLN A 7 -10.37 7.85 2.89
CA GLN A 7 -9.33 7.39 3.82
C GLN A 7 -8.52 8.56 4.39
N LYS A 8 -8.05 9.47 3.53
CA LYS A 8 -7.36 10.69 3.95
C LYS A 8 -8.25 11.52 4.88
N ALA A 9 -9.48 11.76 4.48
CA ALA A 9 -10.41 12.60 5.25
C ALA A 9 -10.68 12.03 6.66
N ILE A 10 -10.89 10.72 6.77
CA ILE A 10 -11.13 10.03 8.05
C ILE A 10 -9.91 10.16 8.96
N LEU A 11 -8.71 9.82 8.48
CA LEU A 11 -7.48 9.90 9.28
C LEU A 11 -7.22 11.31 9.80
N LEU A 12 -7.40 12.33 8.94
CA LEU A 12 -7.23 13.73 9.34
C LEU A 12 -8.33 14.20 10.31
N TYR A 13 -9.56 13.74 10.14
CA TYR A 13 -10.64 14.00 11.10
C TYR A 13 -10.33 13.40 12.47
N LEU A 14 -9.88 12.14 12.52
CA LEU A 14 -9.53 11.47 13.77
C LEU A 14 -8.37 12.18 14.47
N ALA A 15 -7.32 12.53 13.74
CA ALA A 15 -6.17 13.25 14.29
C ALA A 15 -6.61 14.56 14.97
N ARG A 16 -7.48 15.33 14.30
CA ARG A 16 -7.98 16.63 14.79
C ARG A 16 -8.98 16.47 15.95
N LYS A 17 -9.94 15.55 15.81
CA LYS A 17 -11.00 15.32 16.81
C LYS A 17 -10.43 14.84 18.14
N TYR A 18 -9.51 13.88 18.08
CA TYR A 18 -8.95 13.24 19.25
C TYR A 18 -7.66 13.90 19.74
N LYS A 19 -7.19 14.96 19.06
CA LYS A 19 -5.95 15.67 19.40
C LYS A 19 -4.78 14.69 19.58
N THR A 20 -4.61 13.81 18.60
CA THR A 20 -3.51 12.84 18.60
C THR A 20 -2.15 13.57 18.68
N PRO A 21 -1.07 12.89 19.09
CA PRO A 21 0.28 13.46 19.06
C PRO A 21 0.58 14.19 17.73
N ASP A 22 1.28 15.32 17.81
CA ASP A 22 1.45 16.26 16.68
C ASP A 22 2.12 15.60 15.47
N HIS A 23 3.06 14.67 15.69
CA HIS A 23 3.78 13.99 14.59
C HIS A 23 2.85 13.28 13.59
N TRP A 24 1.67 12.81 14.02
CA TRP A 24 0.73 12.14 13.12
C TRP A 24 0.26 13.06 12.00
N TYR A 25 -0.06 14.32 12.34
CA TYR A 25 -0.44 15.34 11.37
C TYR A 25 0.07 16.71 11.85
N PRO A 26 1.35 17.03 11.59
CA PRO A 26 2.07 18.12 12.24
C PRO A 26 1.38 19.48 12.11
N SER A 27 1.54 20.33 13.12
CA SER A 27 1.14 21.73 13.08
C SER A 27 2.11 22.62 12.30
N ASP A 28 3.39 22.23 12.26
CA ASP A 28 4.39 22.86 11.40
C ASP A 28 3.97 22.80 9.92
N LEU A 29 4.02 23.96 9.25
CA LEU A 29 3.51 24.11 7.89
C LEU A 29 4.28 23.27 6.88
N GLN A 30 5.60 23.15 7.04
CA GLN A 30 6.43 22.43 6.07
C GLN A 30 6.29 20.92 6.24
N LYS A 31 6.33 20.42 7.49
CA LYS A 31 6.07 19.01 7.79
C LYS A 31 4.66 18.60 7.35
N ARG A 32 3.65 19.43 7.64
CA ARG A 32 2.29 19.20 7.16
C ARG A 32 2.20 19.14 5.64
N ALA A 33 2.85 20.07 4.94
CA ALA A 33 2.89 20.07 3.48
C ALA A 33 3.50 18.77 2.92
N ARG A 34 4.52 18.20 3.56
CA ARG A 34 5.09 16.89 3.17
C ARG A 34 4.12 15.73 3.39
N VAL A 35 3.39 15.71 4.50
CA VAL A 35 2.32 14.72 4.71
C VAL A 35 1.25 14.85 3.63
N ASP A 36 0.78 16.07 3.37
CA ASP A 36 -0.26 16.34 2.39
C ASP A 36 0.17 16.01 0.95
N GLU A 37 1.43 16.30 0.60
CA GLU A 37 2.07 15.95 -0.68
C GLU A 37 2.03 14.43 -0.90
N TYR A 38 2.48 13.64 0.07
CA TYR A 38 2.46 12.18 -0.05
C TYR A 38 1.03 11.63 -0.16
N LEU A 39 0.12 12.09 0.70
CA LEU A 39 -1.27 11.63 0.70
C LEU A 39 -1.99 11.98 -0.61
N ALA A 40 -1.61 13.05 -1.30
CA ALA A 40 -2.12 13.36 -2.64
C ALA A 40 -1.48 12.46 -3.70
N TRP A 41 -0.15 12.28 -3.65
CA TRP A 41 0.60 11.51 -4.64
C TRP A 41 0.27 10.01 -4.65
N GLN A 42 0.08 9.39 -3.47
CA GLN A 42 -0.16 7.95 -3.38
C GLN A 42 -1.39 7.47 -4.16
N HIS A 43 -2.40 8.32 -4.32
CA HIS A 43 -3.67 7.96 -4.96
C HIS A 43 -3.53 7.56 -6.43
N THR A 44 -2.50 8.06 -7.11
CA THR A 44 -2.18 7.72 -8.50
C THR A 44 -0.88 6.93 -8.64
N ASN A 45 -0.25 6.55 -7.52
CA ASN A 45 1.05 5.88 -7.48
C ASN A 45 1.01 4.65 -6.55
N THR A 46 1.44 4.77 -5.29
CA THR A 46 1.55 3.64 -4.33
C THR A 46 0.29 2.79 -4.30
N ARG A 47 -0.88 3.41 -4.11
CA ARG A 47 -2.14 2.70 -4.01
C ARG A 47 -2.48 1.85 -5.24
N PRO A 48 -2.67 2.44 -6.44
CA PRO A 48 -3.06 1.65 -7.61
C PRO A 48 -1.98 0.65 -7.99
N ASN A 49 -0.70 0.98 -7.84
CA ASN A 49 0.37 0.09 -8.30
C ASN A 49 0.59 -1.09 -7.34
N SER A 50 0.51 -0.90 -6.02
CA SER A 50 0.48 -2.01 -5.06
C SER A 50 -0.75 -2.89 -5.25
N ALA A 51 -1.93 -2.28 -5.43
CA ALA A 51 -3.18 -3.02 -5.63
C ALA A 51 -3.15 -3.85 -6.92
N LYS A 52 -2.61 -3.31 -8.03
CA LYS A 52 -2.43 -4.06 -9.28
C LYS A 52 -1.56 -5.29 -9.08
N VAL A 53 -0.43 -5.18 -8.37
CA VAL A 53 0.45 -6.33 -8.11
C VAL A 53 -0.26 -7.36 -7.24
N PHE A 54 -0.89 -6.94 -6.13
CA PHE A 54 -1.64 -7.83 -5.24
C PHE A 54 -2.76 -8.56 -6.01
N TRP A 55 -3.50 -7.84 -6.85
CA TRP A 55 -4.55 -8.43 -7.67
C TRP A 55 -4.02 -9.44 -8.68
N THR A 56 -2.91 -9.11 -9.35
CA THR A 56 -2.30 -9.93 -10.40
C THR A 56 -1.65 -11.20 -9.84
N LYS A 57 -0.96 -11.11 -8.71
CA LYS A 57 -0.19 -12.23 -8.12
C LYS A 57 -0.93 -13.01 -7.05
N CYS A 58 -1.94 -12.43 -6.40
CA CYS A 58 -2.63 -13.06 -5.28
C CYS A 58 -4.11 -13.27 -5.58
N VAL A 59 -4.88 -12.19 -5.79
CA VAL A 59 -6.34 -12.30 -5.90
C VAL A 59 -6.80 -13.08 -7.14
N SER A 60 -6.25 -12.78 -8.31
CA SER A 60 -6.63 -13.45 -9.55
C SER A 60 -6.34 -14.95 -9.53
N PRO A 61 -5.12 -15.42 -9.18
CA PRO A 61 -4.86 -16.85 -9.04
C PRO A 61 -5.79 -17.52 -8.01
N THR A 62 -6.00 -16.89 -6.84
CA THR A 62 -6.82 -17.48 -5.78
C THR A 62 -8.31 -17.58 -6.14
N LEU A 63 -8.88 -16.57 -6.81
CA LEU A 63 -10.32 -16.53 -7.13
C LEU A 63 -10.67 -17.12 -8.51
N LEU A 64 -9.77 -17.03 -9.48
CA LEU A 64 -10.01 -17.44 -10.87
C LEU A 64 -9.25 -18.70 -11.29
N GLY A 65 -8.30 -19.17 -10.47
CA GLY A 65 -7.47 -20.32 -10.76
C GLY A 65 -6.51 -20.12 -11.94
N LYS A 66 -6.24 -18.86 -12.33
CA LYS A 66 -5.39 -18.52 -13.47
C LYS A 66 -4.41 -17.42 -13.12
N GLU A 67 -3.15 -17.67 -13.43
CA GLU A 67 -2.09 -16.69 -13.40
C GLU A 67 -2.23 -15.71 -14.57
N ALA A 68 -1.74 -14.48 -14.37
CA ALA A 68 -1.69 -13.49 -15.43
C ALA A 68 -0.61 -13.84 -16.47
N PRO A 69 -0.79 -13.45 -17.74
CA PRO A 69 0.27 -13.51 -18.73
C PRO A 69 1.53 -12.81 -18.25
N ARG A 70 2.70 -13.35 -18.63
CA ARG A 70 4.01 -12.83 -18.18
C ARG A 70 4.19 -11.35 -18.53
N GLU A 71 3.86 -10.94 -19.75
CA GLU A 71 4.00 -9.56 -20.21
C GLU A 71 3.24 -8.56 -19.34
N LYS A 72 2.02 -8.94 -18.92
CA LYS A 72 1.20 -8.13 -18.03
C LYS A 72 1.77 -8.07 -16.61
N LEU A 73 2.27 -9.19 -16.10
CA LEU A 73 2.95 -9.23 -14.81
C LEU A 73 4.18 -8.33 -14.81
N ASP A 74 5.00 -8.41 -15.86
CA ASP A 74 6.21 -7.61 -16.02
C ASP A 74 5.88 -6.11 -16.07
N ALA A 75 4.84 -5.70 -16.82
CA ALA A 75 4.37 -4.32 -16.85
C ALA A 75 3.90 -3.81 -15.49
N VAL A 76 3.10 -4.60 -14.76
CA VAL A 76 2.61 -4.25 -13.42
C VAL A 76 3.76 -4.13 -12.41
N LEU A 77 4.76 -5.00 -12.49
CA LEU A 77 5.95 -4.93 -11.64
C LEU A 77 6.84 -3.73 -12.00
N ALA A 78 6.93 -3.34 -13.27
CA ALA A 78 7.68 -2.16 -13.70
C ALA A 78 7.07 -0.85 -13.15
N ASP A 79 5.75 -0.71 -13.22
CA ASP A 79 5.01 0.42 -12.63
C ASP A 79 5.24 0.50 -11.11
N PHE A 80 5.12 -0.64 -10.42
CA PHE A 80 5.36 -0.74 -8.99
C PHE A 80 6.81 -0.39 -8.62
N ASN A 81 7.79 -0.92 -9.34
CA ASN A 81 9.21 -0.62 -9.11
C ASN A 81 9.56 0.86 -9.31
N THR A 82 8.95 1.50 -10.31
CA THR A 82 9.07 2.95 -10.52
C THR A 82 8.48 3.73 -9.35
N THR A 83 7.36 3.26 -8.81
CA THR A 83 6.71 3.85 -7.64
C THR A 83 7.56 3.73 -6.39
N MET A 84 8.15 2.55 -6.13
CA MET A 84 9.03 2.32 -4.99
C MET A 84 10.32 3.13 -5.09
N LYS A 85 10.87 3.30 -6.30
CA LYS A 85 11.99 4.22 -6.55
C LYS A 85 11.61 5.66 -6.18
N ASN A 86 10.47 6.15 -6.64
CA ASN A 86 10.00 7.51 -6.30
C ASN A 86 9.76 7.68 -4.80
N LEU A 87 9.18 6.68 -4.12
CA LEU A 87 9.00 6.69 -2.67
C LEU A 87 10.35 6.82 -1.94
N GLU A 88 11.33 6.01 -2.34
CA GLU A 88 12.66 6.01 -1.74
C GLU A 88 13.42 7.32 -2.00
N GLU A 89 13.46 7.79 -3.25
CA GLU A 89 14.28 8.93 -3.65
C GLU A 89 13.65 10.30 -3.31
N LYS A 90 12.33 10.45 -3.49
CA LYS A 90 11.66 11.75 -3.40
C LYS A 90 11.02 12.01 -2.04
N PHE A 91 10.49 10.97 -1.39
CA PHE A 91 9.76 11.11 -0.14
C PHE A 91 10.65 10.78 1.06
N LEU A 92 11.20 9.57 1.09
CA LEU A 92 12.05 9.11 2.20
C LEU A 92 13.43 9.79 2.18
N GLY A 93 14.13 9.73 1.04
CA GLY A 93 15.47 10.29 0.89
C GLY A 93 16.48 9.66 1.85
N ASN A 94 16.93 10.46 2.82
CA ASN A 94 17.83 10.02 3.91
C ASN A 94 17.17 10.17 5.29
N LYS A 95 15.86 10.47 5.35
CA LYS A 95 15.11 10.61 6.60
C LYS A 95 14.61 9.24 7.06
N PRO A 96 14.34 9.06 8.37
CA PRO A 96 13.76 7.83 8.87
C PRO A 96 12.30 7.64 8.45
N PHE A 97 11.55 8.73 8.21
CA PHE A 97 10.13 8.70 7.81
C PHE A 97 9.84 9.65 6.63
N ILE A 98 8.69 9.48 5.98
CA ILE A 98 8.29 10.23 4.79
C ILE A 98 8.27 11.75 5.09
N ALA A 99 7.68 12.14 6.22
CA ALA A 99 7.47 13.55 6.56
C ALA A 99 8.61 14.18 7.37
N GLY A 100 9.62 13.41 7.81
CA GLY A 100 10.67 13.92 8.70
C GLY A 100 11.25 12.84 9.61
N ASP A 101 11.53 13.23 10.85
CA ASP A 101 12.21 12.42 11.85
C ASP A 101 11.27 11.54 12.69
N GLU A 102 9.96 11.79 12.63
CA GLU A 102 8.93 11.03 13.35
C GLU A 102 7.91 10.45 12.36
N ILE A 103 7.29 9.34 12.77
CA ILE A 103 6.21 8.70 12.02
C ILE A 103 5.03 9.65 11.82
N SER A 104 4.40 9.58 10.66
CA SER A 104 3.21 10.36 10.33
C SER A 104 2.13 9.50 9.69
N VAL A 105 0.94 10.07 9.45
CA VAL A 105 -0.10 9.38 8.67
C VAL A 105 0.34 9.05 7.24
N ALA A 106 1.37 9.73 6.71
CA ALA A 106 1.94 9.37 5.41
C ALA A 106 2.57 7.98 5.45
N ASP A 107 3.36 7.69 6.47
CA ASP A 107 4.02 6.40 6.67
C ASP A 107 3.01 5.27 6.88
N LEU A 108 1.97 5.51 7.68
CA LEU A 108 0.88 4.54 7.88
C LEU A 108 0.17 4.20 6.58
N VAL A 109 -0.17 5.20 5.76
CA VAL A 109 -0.84 4.96 4.47
C VAL A 109 0.08 4.22 3.52
N ALA A 110 1.37 4.59 3.47
CA ALA A 110 2.35 3.94 2.62
C ALA A 110 2.52 2.46 2.97
N ILE A 111 2.74 2.15 4.25
CA ILE A 111 3.11 0.80 4.66
C ILE A 111 1.97 -0.19 4.43
N VAL A 112 0.72 0.17 4.74
CA VAL A 112 -0.44 -0.73 4.55
C VAL A 112 -0.71 -1.01 3.07
N GLU A 113 -0.42 -0.05 2.19
CA GLU A 113 -0.54 -0.25 0.74
C GLU A 113 0.56 -1.20 0.23
N ILE A 114 1.79 -1.07 0.72
CA ILE A 114 2.92 -1.90 0.30
C ILE A 114 2.85 -3.32 0.90
N MET A 115 2.31 -3.48 2.11
CA MET A 115 2.18 -4.79 2.74
C MET A 115 1.27 -5.75 1.96
N GLN A 116 0.33 -5.25 1.15
CA GLN A 116 -0.48 -6.08 0.24
C GLN A 116 0.39 -6.84 -0.76
N VAL A 117 1.52 -6.27 -1.18
CA VAL A 117 2.35 -6.87 -2.22
C VAL A 117 3.11 -8.09 -1.71
N ILE A 118 3.41 -8.12 -0.40
CA ILE A 118 4.04 -9.27 0.27
C ILE A 118 3.14 -10.50 0.20
N ALA A 119 1.81 -10.34 0.31
CA ALA A 119 0.87 -11.45 0.19
C ALA A 119 0.91 -12.12 -1.20
N GLY A 120 1.36 -11.39 -2.24
CA GLY A 120 1.64 -11.92 -3.58
C GLY A 120 3.06 -12.48 -3.75
N GLY A 121 3.85 -12.60 -2.68
CA GLY A 121 5.22 -13.12 -2.71
C GLY A 121 6.26 -12.15 -3.24
N VAL A 122 5.97 -10.84 -3.32
CA VAL A 122 6.93 -9.81 -3.72
C VAL A 122 7.43 -9.09 -2.48
N ASN A 123 8.65 -9.40 -2.05
CA ASN A 123 9.27 -8.73 -0.90
C ASN A 123 10.15 -7.56 -1.34
N VAL A 124 9.52 -6.40 -1.53
CA VAL A 124 10.22 -5.19 -1.97
C VAL A 124 11.24 -4.65 -0.96
N PHE A 125 11.14 -5.08 0.31
CA PHE A 125 11.99 -4.60 1.39
C PHE A 125 13.35 -5.28 1.44
N GLU A 126 13.47 -6.51 0.92
CA GLU A 126 14.74 -7.24 0.82
C GLU A 126 15.66 -6.65 -0.25
N GLU A 127 15.08 -6.24 -1.38
CA GLU A 127 15.82 -5.69 -2.52
C GLU A 127 16.18 -4.21 -2.33
N ARG A 128 15.59 -3.54 -1.33
CA ARG A 128 15.70 -2.09 -1.11
C ARG A 128 16.01 -1.79 0.36
N PRO A 129 17.30 -1.79 0.76
CA PRO A 129 17.69 -1.65 2.16
C PRO A 129 17.13 -0.42 2.86
N LYS A 130 16.98 0.71 2.14
CA LYS A 130 16.38 1.93 2.69
C LYS A 130 14.91 1.73 3.06
N LEU A 131 14.12 1.12 2.17
CA LEU A 131 12.73 0.80 2.46
C LEU A 131 12.62 -0.28 3.54
N GLY A 132 13.54 -1.25 3.58
CA GLY A 132 13.62 -2.25 4.64
C GLY A 132 13.84 -1.63 6.01
N ALA A 133 14.80 -0.70 6.13
CA ALA A 133 15.04 0.06 7.35
C ALA A 133 13.83 0.93 7.73
N TRP A 134 13.24 1.64 6.77
CA TRP A 134 12.02 2.42 6.99
C TRP A 134 10.86 1.57 7.51
N LYS A 135 10.63 0.37 6.94
CA LYS A 135 9.62 -0.56 7.45
C LYS A 135 9.89 -0.92 8.91
N GLN A 136 11.13 -1.24 9.28
CA GLN A 136 11.47 -1.57 10.67
C GLN A 136 11.16 -0.42 11.61
N GLN A 137 11.52 0.82 11.23
CA GLN A 137 11.20 2.03 11.99
C GLN A 137 9.67 2.22 12.15
N VAL A 138 8.90 1.97 11.10
CA VAL A 138 7.43 2.04 11.14
C VAL A 138 6.84 0.96 12.05
N VAL A 139 7.34 -0.27 11.98
CA VAL A 139 6.89 -1.37 12.87
C VAL A 139 7.17 -1.04 14.32
N GLU A 140 8.38 -0.55 14.63
CA GLU A 140 8.75 -0.14 15.98
C GLU A 140 7.85 1.00 16.50
N ALA A 141 7.59 2.01 15.68
CA ALA A 141 6.74 3.15 16.06
C ALA A 141 5.25 2.79 16.23
N VAL A 142 4.75 1.80 15.50
CA VAL A 142 3.35 1.32 15.60
C VAL A 142 3.18 0.30 16.73
N GLY A 143 4.22 -0.50 17.00
CA GLY A 143 4.17 -1.68 17.85
C GLY A 143 4.00 -2.96 17.02
N GLU A 144 4.86 -3.95 17.28
CA GLU A 144 4.97 -5.18 16.49
C GLU A 144 3.67 -6.00 16.51
N ASP A 145 3.06 -6.18 17.68
CA ASP A 145 1.80 -6.93 17.85
C ASP A 145 0.66 -6.31 17.02
N LEU A 146 0.48 -4.99 17.13
CA LEU A 146 -0.56 -4.27 16.38
C LEU A 146 -0.30 -4.31 14.88
N PHE A 147 0.96 -4.15 14.47
CA PHE A 147 1.33 -4.25 13.07
C PHE A 147 1.03 -5.65 12.53
N GLN A 148 1.34 -6.70 13.28
CA GLN A 148 1.06 -8.07 12.87
C GLN A 148 -0.45 -8.36 12.82
N GLU A 149 -1.20 -7.97 13.84
CA GLU A 149 -2.67 -8.12 13.89
C GLU A 149 -3.32 -7.44 12.68
N ALA A 150 -2.98 -6.19 12.40
CA ALA A 150 -3.55 -5.42 11.30
C ALA A 150 -3.28 -6.05 9.91
N HIS A 151 -2.19 -6.81 9.77
CA HIS A 151 -1.80 -7.44 8.51
C HIS A 151 -2.07 -8.95 8.45
N GLU A 152 -2.57 -9.58 9.51
CA GLU A 152 -2.78 -11.04 9.57
C GLU A 152 -3.68 -11.52 8.42
N TRP A 153 -4.79 -10.83 8.20
CA TRP A 153 -5.75 -11.20 7.18
C TRP A 153 -5.16 -11.12 5.76
N ILE A 154 -4.45 -10.03 5.43
CA ILE A 154 -3.89 -9.85 4.09
C ILE A 154 -2.75 -10.83 3.84
N LEU A 155 -1.90 -11.09 4.84
CA LEU A 155 -0.78 -12.02 4.72
C LEU A 155 -1.23 -13.49 4.64
N SER A 156 -2.42 -13.80 5.15
CA SER A 156 -3.03 -15.13 5.04
C SER A 156 -3.98 -15.26 3.84
N PHE A 157 -4.15 -14.23 3.01
CA PHE A 157 -5.16 -14.18 1.94
C PHE A 157 -5.15 -15.42 1.03
N SER A 158 -3.97 -15.84 0.54
CA SER A 158 -3.83 -16.99 -0.36
C SER A 158 -4.17 -18.34 0.31
N LYS A 159 -4.21 -18.39 1.64
CA LYS A 159 -4.58 -19.56 2.45
C LYS A 159 -6.08 -19.57 2.80
N GLN A 160 -6.77 -18.45 2.57
CA GLN A 160 -8.21 -18.35 2.84
C GLN A 160 -9.00 -19.21 1.86
N LYS A 161 -10.10 -19.78 2.35
CA LYS A 161 -11.05 -20.52 1.52
C LYS A 161 -12.12 -19.55 1.04
N PHE A 162 -12.18 -19.33 -0.27
CA PHE A 162 -13.23 -18.52 -0.89
C PHE A 162 -14.28 -19.43 -1.51
N GLU A 163 -15.56 -19.09 -1.32
CA GLU A 163 -16.61 -19.68 -2.13
C GLU A 163 -16.42 -19.30 -3.61
N PRO A 164 -16.79 -20.17 -4.55
CA PRO A 164 -16.75 -19.82 -5.97
C PRO A 164 -17.57 -18.56 -6.23
N LEU A 165 -16.96 -17.61 -6.94
CA LEU A 165 -17.66 -16.39 -7.32
C LEU A 165 -18.90 -16.72 -8.18
N PRO A 166 -20.03 -16.03 -7.97
CA PRO A 166 -21.20 -16.13 -8.84
C PRO A 166 -20.84 -15.96 -10.32
N ALA A 167 -21.52 -16.69 -11.19
CA ALA A 167 -21.21 -16.74 -12.62
C ALA A 167 -21.24 -15.35 -13.27
N GLU A 168 -22.18 -14.47 -12.89
CA GLU A 168 -22.24 -13.11 -13.45
C GLU A 168 -21.03 -12.27 -13.00
N LEU A 169 -20.58 -12.43 -11.76
CA LEU A 169 -19.39 -11.73 -11.25
C LEU A 169 -18.12 -12.23 -11.93
N LEU A 170 -18.00 -13.54 -12.15
CA LEU A 170 -16.89 -14.11 -12.93
C LEU A 170 -16.85 -13.58 -14.36
N GLN A 171 -18.01 -13.45 -15.02
CA GLN A 171 -18.09 -12.92 -16.37
C GLN A 171 -17.72 -11.43 -16.42
N ARG A 172 -18.16 -10.63 -15.43
CA ARG A 172 -17.78 -9.22 -15.28
C ARG A 172 -16.29 -9.05 -15.01
N LEU A 173 -15.71 -9.89 -14.16
CA LEU A 173 -14.27 -9.85 -13.88
C LEU A 173 -13.47 -10.20 -15.14
N LYS A 174 -13.81 -11.30 -15.83
CA LYS A 174 -13.13 -11.71 -17.07
C LYS A 174 -13.24 -10.68 -18.21
N SER A 175 -14.30 -9.87 -18.23
CA SER A 175 -14.51 -8.83 -19.25
C SER A 175 -13.88 -7.47 -18.88
N SER A 176 -13.41 -7.30 -17.65
CA SER A 176 -12.80 -6.07 -17.16
C SER A 176 -11.49 -5.76 -17.90
N PRO A 177 -11.16 -4.49 -18.16
CA PRO A 177 -9.85 -4.08 -18.69
C PRO A 177 -8.68 -4.53 -17.81
N LEU A 178 -8.93 -4.78 -16.52
CA LEU A 178 -7.95 -5.38 -15.61
C LEU A 178 -7.58 -6.82 -15.98
N TYR A 179 -8.27 -7.45 -16.95
CA TYR A 179 -8.13 -8.85 -17.37
C TYR A 179 -8.01 -9.07 -18.88
N LYS A 180 -8.36 -8.08 -19.70
CA LYS A 180 -8.06 -8.13 -21.15
C LYS A 180 -6.55 -7.97 -21.37
N ASP A 181 -6.06 -8.66 -22.40
CA ASP A 181 -4.68 -8.61 -22.90
C ASP A 181 -4.30 -7.19 -23.32
#